data_AF-A0A968WLG6-F1
#
_entry.id   AF-A0A968WLG6-F1
#
_cell.length_a   1.000
_cell.length_b   1.000
_cell.length_c   1.000
_cell.angle_alpha   90.00
_cell.angle_beta   90.00
_cell.angle_gamma   90.00
#
_symmetry.space_group_name_H-M   'P 1'
#
loop_
_entity.id
_entity.type
_entity.pdbx_description
1 polymer ?
#
loop_
_entity_poly.entity_id
_entity_poly.type
_entity_poly.pdbx_seq_one_letter_code
_entity_poly.pdbx_strand_id
1 'polypeptide(L)'
;MKIEKLQRQILLLLILGVNLLATILHYTDNFFFFDRYPAPVWMEPHHVYTAWLVLAPFALVGYMLYTKRVFWAAYLCLGIFSLASIGGVGHYFFGAIATFSAKMHALIWFEELTGYALIGFSIWSGVILKEWRQEKLTE
;
A
#
# COMPACT_ATOMS: atom_id res chain seq x y z
N MET A 1 -24.88 -1.27 -13.45
CA MET A 1 -24.13 0.00 -13.49
C MET A 1 -23.88 0.67 -12.12
N LYS A 2 -24.89 1.21 -11.40
CA LYS A 2 -24.65 1.93 -10.10
C LYS A 2 -24.22 0.99 -8.97
N ILE A 3 -24.80 -0.21 -8.91
CA ILE A 3 -24.47 -1.25 -7.91
C ILE A 3 -23.03 -1.75 -8.09
N GLU A 4 -22.61 -2.04 -9.33
CA GLU A 4 -21.24 -2.48 -9.63
C GLU A 4 -20.20 -1.41 -9.27
N LYS A 5 -20.52 -0.12 -9.48
CA LYS A 5 -19.64 0.99 -9.05
C LYS A 5 -19.46 0.99 -7.53
N LEU A 6 -20.56 0.87 -6.79
CA LEU A 6 -20.53 0.84 -5.33
C LEU A 6 -19.73 -0.38 -4.82
N GLN A 7 -19.94 -1.55 -5.43
CA GLN A 7 -19.18 -2.76 -5.11
C GLN A 7 -17.67 -2.57 -5.30
N ARG A 8 -17.22 -1.89 -6.37
CA ARG A 8 -15.79 -1.60 -6.59
C ARG A 8 -15.22 -0.62 -5.57
N GLN A 9 -15.98 0.42 -5.20
CA GLN A 9 -15.56 1.36 -4.16
C GLN A 9 -15.44 0.68 -2.80
N ILE A 10 -16.35 -0.24 -2.47
CA ILE A 10 -16.29 -1.05 -1.25
C ILE A 10 -15.09 -1.99 -1.31
N LEU A 11 -14.86 -2.67 -2.44
CA LEU A 11 -13.71 -3.56 -2.62
C LEU A 11 -12.39 -2.81 -2.42
N LEU A 12 -12.23 -1.64 -3.06
CA LEU A 12 -11.06 -0.79 -2.87
C LEU A 12 -10.89 -0.36 -1.40
N LEU A 13 -11.99 0.04 -0.75
CA LEU A 13 -11.96 0.44 0.66
C LEU A 13 -11.48 -0.70 1.57
N LEU A 14 -11.95 -1.93 1.31
CA LEU A 14 -11.53 -3.11 2.08
C LEU A 14 -10.04 -3.41 1.85
N ILE A 15 -9.59 -3.44 0.59
CA ILE A 15 -8.18 -3.67 0.26
C ILE A 15 -7.28 -2.61 0.93
N LEU A 16 -7.64 -1.33 0.80
CA LEU A 16 -6.90 -0.24 1.42
C LEU A 16 -6.95 -0.30 2.95
N GLY A 17 -8.09 -0.63 3.54
CA GLY A 17 -8.23 -0.75 4.99
C GLY A 17 -7.32 -1.84 5.56
N VAL A 18 -7.28 -3.00 4.91
CA VAL A 18 -6.40 -4.11 5.33
C VAL A 18 -4.93 -3.75 5.08
N ASN A 19 -4.60 -3.15 3.94
CA ASN A 19 -3.22 -2.74 3.64
C ASN A 19 -2.73 -1.63 4.58
N LEU A 20 -3.55 -0.62 4.89
CA LEU A 20 -3.23 0.40 5.90
C LEU A 20 -3.00 -0.24 7.28
N LEU A 21 -3.85 -1.17 7.71
CA LEU A 21 -3.64 -1.90 8.95
C LEU A 21 -2.31 -2.66 8.93
N ALA A 22 -1.99 -3.35 7.83
CA ALA A 22 -0.72 -4.05 7.66
C ALA A 22 0.48 -3.08 7.76
N THR A 23 0.41 -1.93 7.10
CA THR A 23 1.48 -0.91 7.16
C THR A 23 1.63 -0.34 8.56
N ILE A 24 0.54 -0.05 9.28
CA ILE A 24 0.59 0.44 10.65
C ILE A 24 1.28 -0.58 11.54
N LEU A 25 0.89 -1.86 11.45
CA LEU A 25 1.50 -2.92 12.24
C LEU A 25 2.99 -3.07 11.93
N HIS A 26 3.36 -3.13 10.66
CA HIS A 26 4.74 -3.31 10.24
C HIS A 26 5.63 -2.12 10.61
N TYR A 27 5.24 -0.89 10.25
CA TYR A 27 6.03 0.31 10.54
C TYR A 27 6.11 0.58 12.05
N THR A 28 5.06 0.27 12.83
CA THR A 28 5.09 0.39 14.29
C THR A 28 6.11 -0.59 14.89
N ASP A 29 6.09 -1.85 14.45
CA ASP A 29 7.07 -2.85 14.90
C ASP A 29 8.50 -2.43 14.50
N ASN A 30 8.67 -2.02 13.25
CA ASN A 30 9.95 -1.59 12.72
C ASN A 30 10.50 -0.34 13.44
N PHE A 31 9.64 0.58 13.87
CA PHE A 31 10.04 1.74 14.65
C PHE A 31 10.46 1.37 16.08
N PHE A 32 9.63 0.63 16.82
CA PHE A 32 9.92 0.31 18.24
C PHE A 32 11.03 -0.73 18.41
N PHE A 33 11.21 -1.61 17.43
CA PHE A 33 12.21 -2.67 17.46
C PHE A 33 13.28 -2.46 16.39
N PHE A 34 13.54 -1.21 16.01
CA PHE A 34 14.47 -0.84 14.93
C PHE A 34 15.82 -1.56 15.02
N ASP A 35 16.43 -1.60 16.22
CA ASP A 35 17.73 -2.24 16.46
C ASP A 35 17.74 -3.76 16.19
N ARG A 36 16.56 -4.37 16.06
CA ARG A 36 16.40 -5.80 15.74
C ARG A 36 16.15 -6.05 14.25
N TYR A 37 15.88 -5.01 13.47
CA TYR A 37 15.74 -5.11 12.02
C TYR A 37 17.09 -4.81 11.36
N PRO A 38 17.63 -5.72 10.52
CA PRO A 38 18.73 -5.39 9.64
C PRO A 38 18.36 -4.21 8.74
N ALA A 39 19.20 -3.17 8.79
CA ALA A 39 18.99 -1.90 8.10
C ALA A 39 20.34 -1.32 7.65
N PRO A 40 20.34 -0.41 6.65
CA PRO A 40 21.53 0.34 6.28
C PRO A 40 22.10 1.15 7.44
N VAL A 41 23.42 1.32 7.48
CA VAL A 41 24.13 2.04 8.57
C VAL A 41 23.76 3.52 8.71
N TRP A 42 23.19 4.12 7.66
CA TRP A 42 22.74 5.51 7.67
C TRP A 42 21.32 5.69 8.20
N MET A 43 20.58 4.58 8.38
CA MET A 43 19.17 4.63 8.74
C MET A 43 19.01 4.68 10.26
N GLU A 44 18.14 5.57 10.70
CA GLU A 44 17.72 5.73 12.09
C GLU A 44 16.21 5.49 12.26
N PRO A 45 15.72 5.17 13.47
CA PRO A 45 14.30 4.87 13.70
C PRO A 45 13.33 5.95 13.18
N HIS A 46 13.69 7.23 13.30
CA HIS A 46 12.81 8.33 12.89
C HIS A 46 12.51 8.32 11.38
N HIS A 47 13.41 7.79 10.55
CA HIS A 47 13.19 7.67 9.10
C HIS A 47 12.02 6.73 8.77
N VAL A 48 11.82 5.67 9.55
CA VAL A 48 10.71 4.71 9.39
C VAL A 48 9.38 5.45 9.56
N TYR A 49 9.22 6.16 10.68
CA TYR A 49 8.00 6.87 10.99
C TYR A 49 7.75 8.05 10.03
N THR A 50 8.80 8.80 9.66
CA THR A 50 8.70 9.89 8.68
C THR A 50 8.27 9.36 7.31
N ALA A 51 8.81 8.22 6.86
CA ALA A 51 8.39 7.61 5.60
C ALA A 51 6.89 7.25 5.63
N TRP A 52 6.41 6.62 6.70
CA TRP A 52 5.00 6.28 6.83
C TRP A 52 4.10 7.53 6.80
N LEU A 53 4.47 8.59 7.53
CA LEU A 53 3.71 9.85 7.55
C LEU A 53 3.60 10.51 6.17
N VAL A 54 4.64 10.39 5.34
CA VAL A 54 4.64 10.94 3.98
C VAL A 54 3.82 10.06 3.02
N LEU A 55 3.88 8.74 3.18
CA LEU A 55 3.32 7.78 2.23
C LEU A 55 1.86 7.43 2.52
N ALA A 56 1.46 7.30 3.78
CA ALA A 56 0.10 6.95 4.18
C ALA A 56 -1.00 7.90 3.63
N PRO A 57 -0.79 9.23 3.51
CA PRO A 57 -1.76 10.14 2.90
C PRO A 57 -2.16 9.76 1.47
N PHE A 58 -1.26 9.14 0.70
CA PHE A 58 -1.56 8.72 -0.68
C PHE A 58 -2.65 7.64 -0.72
N ALA A 59 -2.78 6.81 0.31
CA ALA A 59 -3.86 5.83 0.43
C ALA A 59 -5.24 6.53 0.47
N LEU A 60 -5.37 7.52 1.37
CA LEU A 60 -6.60 8.28 1.56
C LEU A 60 -6.92 9.13 0.33
N VAL A 61 -5.94 9.87 -0.19
CA VAL A 61 -6.11 10.71 -1.37
C VAL A 61 -6.46 9.86 -2.59
N GLY A 62 -5.81 8.70 -2.77
CA GLY A 62 -6.12 7.76 -3.84
C GLY A 62 -7.57 7.27 -3.80
N TYR A 63 -8.07 6.90 -2.61
CA TYR A 63 -9.46 6.51 -2.42
C TYR A 63 -10.44 7.65 -2.73
N MET A 64 -10.17 8.85 -2.22
CA MET A 64 -10.99 10.04 -2.47
C MET A 64 -11.06 10.39 -3.95
N LEU A 65 -9.93 10.33 -4.67
CA LEU A 65 -9.89 10.58 -6.11
C LEU A 65 -10.65 9.50 -6.88
N TYR A 66 -10.51 8.22 -6.50
CA TYR A 66 -11.22 7.11 -7.12
C TYR A 66 -12.74 7.25 -6.97
N THR A 67 -13.22 7.63 -5.78
CA THR A 67 -14.66 7.85 -5.54
C THR A 67 -15.21 9.03 -6.35
N LYS A 68 -14.39 10.07 -6.54
CA LYS A 68 -14.67 11.24 -7.39
C LYS A 68 -14.46 11.00 -8.89
N ARG A 69 -14.08 9.78 -9.31
CA ARG A 69 -13.80 9.38 -10.69
C ARG A 69 -12.59 10.05 -11.36
N VAL A 70 -11.73 10.73 -10.60
CA VAL A 70 -10.45 11.26 -11.12
C VAL A 70 -9.43 10.12 -11.20
N PHE A 71 -9.67 9.17 -12.12
CA PHE A 71 -9.07 7.84 -12.08
C PHE A 71 -7.55 7.84 -12.26
N TRP A 72 -7.00 8.63 -13.17
CA TRP A 72 -5.55 8.66 -13.38
C TRP A 72 -4.78 9.14 -12.16
N ALA A 73 -5.25 10.22 -11.52
CA ALA A 73 -4.66 10.71 -10.28
C ALA A 73 -4.86 9.69 -9.14
N ALA A 74 -6.02 9.03 -9.08
CA ALA A 74 -6.27 7.96 -8.12
C ALA A 74 -5.26 6.82 -8.28
N TYR A 75 -5.08 6.28 -9.49
CA TYR A 75 -4.15 5.19 -9.74
C TYR A 75 -2.70 5.58 -9.45
N LEU A 76 -2.31 6.83 -9.71
CA LEU A 76 -0.99 7.33 -9.33
C LEU A 76 -0.80 7.30 -7.80
N CYS A 77 -1.76 7.82 -7.03
CA CYS A 77 -1.68 7.81 -5.57
C CYS A 77 -1.68 6.37 -5.01
N LEU A 78 -2.57 5.51 -5.50
CA LEU A 78 -2.64 4.10 -5.10
C LEU A 78 -1.37 3.34 -5.50
N GLY A 79 -0.77 3.69 -6.64
CA GLY A 79 0.51 3.15 -7.11
C GLY A 79 1.66 3.54 -6.18
N ILE A 80 1.79 4.82 -5.82
CA ILE A 80 2.82 5.29 -4.87
C ILE A 80 2.68 4.57 -3.52
N PHE A 81 1.46 4.50 -2.98
CA PHE A 81 1.23 3.84 -1.71
C PHE A 81 1.52 2.33 -1.75
N SER A 82 1.07 1.64 -2.81
CA SER A 82 1.31 0.20 -2.95
C SER A 82 2.78 -0.15 -3.18
N LEU A 83 3.53 0.67 -3.94
CA LEU A 83 4.97 0.51 -4.12
C LEU A 83 5.72 0.63 -2.78
N ALA A 84 5.27 1.52 -1.89
CA ALA A 84 5.81 1.59 -0.55
C ALA A 84 5.52 0.33 0.27
N SER A 85 4.31 -0.22 0.19
CA SER A 85 3.95 -1.46 0.89
C SER A 85 4.77 -2.67 0.44
N ILE A 86 5.05 -2.80 -0.86
CA ILE A 86 5.87 -3.92 -1.37
C ILE A 86 7.38 -3.68 -1.22
N GLY A 87 7.77 -2.55 -0.63
CA GLY A 87 9.17 -2.23 -0.34
C GLY A 87 9.72 -3.05 0.83
N GLY A 88 8.87 -3.65 1.65
CA GLY A 88 9.24 -4.39 2.87
C GLY A 88 10.17 -5.59 2.60
N VAL A 89 10.07 -6.20 1.42
CA VAL A 89 11.02 -7.24 0.97
C VAL A 89 12.48 -6.77 0.98
N GLY A 90 12.71 -5.45 0.92
CA GLY A 90 14.02 -4.83 0.98
C GLY A 90 14.82 -5.16 2.25
N HIS A 91 14.15 -5.49 3.36
CA HIS A 91 14.82 -5.92 4.59
C HIS A 91 15.74 -7.13 4.38
N TYR A 92 15.36 -8.05 3.49
CA TYR A 92 16.14 -9.27 3.23
C TYR A 92 17.43 -9.01 2.43
N PHE A 93 17.66 -7.78 1.96
CA PHE A 93 18.95 -7.38 1.37
C PHE A 93 19.99 -6.97 2.43
N PHE A 94 19.58 -6.74 3.68
CA PHE A 94 20.46 -6.23 4.75
C PHE A 94 20.77 -7.26 5.84
N GLY A 95 20.08 -8.41 5.85
CA GLY A 95 20.34 -9.48 6.80
C GLY A 95 19.91 -10.85 6.28
N ALA A 96 20.53 -11.91 6.80
CA ALA A 96 20.15 -13.28 6.48
C ALA A 96 18.73 -13.57 7.00
N ILE A 97 17.95 -14.41 6.31
CA ILE A 97 16.58 -14.77 6.72
C ILE A 97 16.51 -15.20 8.20
N ALA A 98 17.52 -15.93 8.68
CA ALA A 98 17.59 -16.41 10.07
C ALA A 98 17.73 -15.30 11.13
N THR A 99 18.06 -14.05 10.75
CA THR A 99 18.13 -12.93 11.71
C THR A 99 16.75 -12.39 12.08
N PHE A 100 15.75 -12.66 11.25
CA PHE A 100 14.39 -12.18 11.45
C PHE A 100 13.60 -13.15 12.32
N SER A 101 12.78 -12.59 13.22
CA SER A 101 11.81 -13.39 13.97
C SER A 101 10.62 -13.78 13.09
N ALA A 102 9.90 -14.84 13.47
CA ALA A 102 8.65 -15.23 12.81
C ALA A 102 7.63 -14.08 12.74
N LYS A 103 7.57 -13.24 13.79
CA LYS A 103 6.73 -12.03 13.83
C LYS A 103 7.12 -11.05 12.73
N MET A 104 8.41 -10.76 12.56
CA MET A 104 8.89 -9.83 11.53
C MET A 104 8.57 -10.34 10.13
N HIS A 105 8.81 -11.63 9.87
CA HIS A 105 8.41 -12.25 8.60
C HIS A 105 6.91 -12.11 8.34
N ALA A 106 6.08 -12.38 9.34
CA ALA A 106 4.63 -12.27 9.20
C ALA A 106 4.19 -10.84 8.86
N LEU A 107 4.75 -9.83 9.54
CA LEU A 107 4.42 -8.43 9.26
C LEU A 107 4.89 -7.97 7.88
N ILE A 108 6.13 -8.28 7.50
CA ILE A 108 6.69 -7.95 6.19
C ILE A 108 5.82 -8.57 5.09
N TRP A 109 5.57 -9.87 5.16
CA TRP A 109 4.80 -10.56 4.11
C TRP A 109 3.32 -10.17 4.11
N PHE A 110 2.73 -9.85 5.26
CA PHE A 110 1.35 -9.39 5.32
C PHE A 110 1.19 -8.02 4.64
N GLU A 111 2.11 -7.10 4.87
CA GLU A 111 2.15 -5.82 4.16
C GLU A 111 2.37 -6.01 2.65
N GLU A 112 3.34 -6.84 2.28
CA GLU A 112 3.68 -7.15 0.89
C GLU A 112 2.48 -7.69 0.10
N LEU A 113 1.81 -8.72 0.63
CA LEU A 113 0.67 -9.37 -0.03
C LEU A 113 -0.52 -8.41 -0.19
N THR A 114 -0.74 -7.54 0.80
CA THR A 114 -1.82 -6.54 0.72
C THR A 114 -1.47 -5.39 -0.23
N GLY A 115 -0.18 -5.04 -0.36
CA GLY A 115 0.33 -4.15 -1.39
C GLY A 115 0.11 -4.70 -2.81
N TYR A 116 0.42 -5.97 -3.05
CA TYR A 116 0.14 -6.63 -4.33
C TYR A 116 -1.37 -6.69 -4.65
N ALA A 117 -2.23 -6.90 -3.65
CA ALA A 117 -3.67 -6.85 -3.85
C ALA A 117 -4.13 -5.46 -4.34
N LEU A 118 -3.52 -4.38 -3.82
CA LEU A 118 -3.81 -3.01 -4.23
C LEU A 118 -3.32 -2.71 -5.66
N ILE A 119 -2.14 -3.21 -6.03
CA ILE A 119 -1.63 -3.16 -7.42
C ILE A 119 -2.58 -3.92 -8.35
N GLY A 120 -2.96 -5.14 -7.96
CA GLY A 120 -3.89 -5.98 -8.72
C GLY A 120 -5.24 -5.30 -8.95
N PHE A 121 -5.80 -4.67 -7.93
CA PHE A 121 -7.02 -3.86 -8.06
C PHE A 121 -6.83 -2.70 -9.04
N SER A 122 -5.74 -1.95 -8.93
CA SER A 122 -5.47 -0.78 -9.77
C SER A 122 -5.31 -1.16 -11.25
N ILE A 123 -4.61 -2.26 -11.53
CA ILE A 123 -4.47 -2.82 -12.88
C ILE A 123 -5.82 -3.30 -13.41
N TRP A 124 -6.56 -4.08 -12.63
CA TRP A 124 -7.87 -4.59 -13.03
C TRP A 124 -8.84 -3.45 -13.35
N SER A 125 -8.93 -2.45 -12.48
CA SER A 125 -9.78 -1.27 -12.66
C SER A 125 -9.36 -0.42 -13.88
N GLY A 126 -8.06 -0.08 -13.98
CA GLY A 126 -7.56 0.86 -14.99
C GLY A 126 -7.35 0.26 -16.38
N VAL A 127 -6.91 -1.00 -16.46
CA VAL A 127 -6.49 -1.65 -17.73
C VAL A 127 -7.57 -2.58 -18.27
N ILE A 128 -8.16 -3.41 -17.41
CA ILE A 128 -9.16 -4.40 -17.84
C ILE A 128 -10.52 -3.73 -17.98
N LEU A 129 -11.01 -3.09 -16.92
CA LEU A 129 -12.31 -2.41 -16.93
C LEU A 129 -12.28 -1.06 -17.66
N LYS A 130 -11.11 -0.40 -17.72
CA LYS A 130 -10.91 0.91 -18.34
C LYS A 130 -11.90 1.95 -17.83
N GLU A 131 -12.12 2.01 -16.52
CA GLU A 131 -13.14 2.88 -15.91
C GLU A 131 -12.97 4.37 -16.27
N TRP A 132 -11.73 4.80 -16.49
CA TRP A 132 -11.38 6.15 -16.97
C TRP A 132 -11.95 6.50 -18.35
N ARG A 133 -12.32 5.53 -19.19
CA ARG A 133 -13.00 5.78 -20.48
C ARG A 133 -14.50 5.95 -20.32
N GLN A 134 -15.08 5.29 -19.31
CA GLN A 134 -16.52 5.33 -19.08
C GLN A 134 -16.98 6.69 -18.54
N GLU A 135 -16.09 7.42 -17.86
CA GLU A 135 -16.31 8.81 -17.43
C GLU A 135 -16.64 9.73 -18.60
N LYS A 136 -15.83 9.69 -19.66
CA LYS A 136 -15.96 10.56 -20.85
C LYS A 136 -17.23 10.33 -21.68
N LEU A 137 -17.95 9.23 -21.45
CA LEU A 137 -19.19 8.89 -22.17
C LEU A 137 -20.45 9.34 -21.40
N THR A 138 -20.29 9.87 -20.19
CA THR A 138 -21.40 10.31 -19.32
C THR A 138 -21.42 11.82 -19.06
N GLU A 139 -20.48 12.56 -19.65
CA GLU A 139 -20.52 14.02 -19.81
C GLU A 139 -21.08 14.37 -21.19
#